data_AF-A0A7J4SNE0-F1
#
_entry.id   AF-A0A7J4SNE0-F1
#
_cell.length_a   1.000
_cell.length_b   1.000
_cell.length_c   1.000
_cell.angle_alpha   90.00
_cell.angle_beta   90.00
_cell.angle_gamma   90.00
#
_symmetry.space_group_name_H-M   'P 1'
#
loop_
_entity.id
_entity.type
_entity.pdbx_description
1 polymer ?
#
loop_
_entity_poly.entity_id
_entity_poly.type
_entity_poly.pdbx_seq_one_letter_code
_entity_poly.pdbx_strand_id
1 'polypeptide(L)' 'MVGIFWVTCPKCGGEFMAQTADFRGTGNKMMCPFCGHWFTDDEAAKIVSHGERGSTGGHL' A
#
# COMPACT_ATOMS: atom_id res chain seq x y z
N MET A 1 -4.20 -6.94 -15.07
CA MET A 1 -3.67 -7.81 -14.01
C MET A 1 -3.97 -7.14 -12.68
N VAL A 2 -4.98 -7.61 -11.94
CA VAL A 2 -5.42 -6.99 -10.68
C VAL A 2 -4.62 -7.61 -9.54
N GLY A 3 -3.67 -6.86 -9.00
CA GLY A 3 -2.90 -7.24 -7.81
C GLY A 3 -3.45 -6.55 -6.58
N ILE A 4 -3.46 -7.24 -5.44
CA ILE A 4 -3.71 -6.62 -4.13
C ILE A 4 -2.35 -6.28 -3.53
N PHE A 5 -2.20 -5.04 -3.09
CA PHE A 5 -0.99 -4.56 -2.43
C PHE A 5 -1.36 -3.85 -1.13
N TRP A 6 -0.42 -3.81 -0.20
CA TRP A 6 -0.57 -3.12 1.06
C TRP A 6 0.09 -1.76 0.96
N VAL A 7 -0.64 -0.74 1.37
CA VAL A 7 -0.22 0.66 1.39
C VAL A 7 -0.08 1.11 2.82
N THR A 8 1.05 1.72 3.13
CA THR A 8 1.25 2.45 4.37
C THR A 8 1.03 3.94 4.13
N CYS A 9 0.10 4.54 4.86
CA CYS A 9 -0.12 5.98 4.80
C CYS A 9 1.09 6.73 5.36
N PRO A 10 1.67 7.72 4.64
CA PRO A 10 2.82 8.49 5.10
C PRO A 10 2.49 9.40 6.29
N LYS A 11 1.21 9.70 6.49
CA LYS A 11 0.74 10.69 7.47
C LYS A 11 0.44 10.09 8.84
N CYS A 12 -0.14 8.89 8.86
CA CYS A 12 -0.53 8.21 10.10
C CYS A 12 0.16 6.87 10.32
N GLY A 13 0.89 6.34 9.33
CA GLY A 13 1.50 5.01 9.39
C GLY A 13 0.50 3.85 9.30
N GLY A 14 -0.78 4.12 9.04
CA GLY A 14 -1.80 3.09 8.90
C GLY A 14 -1.58 2.25 7.64
N GLU A 15 -1.53 0.94 7.80
CA GLU A 15 -1.36 -0.01 6.70
C GLU A 15 -2.73 -0.59 6.28
N PHE A 16 -3.04 -0.55 4.99
CA PHE A 16 -4.30 -1.07 4.46
C PHE A 16 -4.13 -1.69 3.08
N MET A 17 -5.06 -2.57 2.70
CA MET A 17 -5.04 -3.23 1.40
C MET A 17 -5.74 -2.38 0.33
N ALA A 18 -5.06 -2.20 -0.79
CA ALA A 18 -5.56 -1.49 -1.96
C ALA A 18 -5.34 -2.32 -3.24
N GLN A 19 -6.12 -2.01 -4.28
CA GLN A 19 -6.07 -2.73 -5.57
C GLN A 19 -5.25 -1.96 -6.59
N THR A 20 -4.24 -2.61 -7.19
CA THR A 20 -3.24 -1.93 -8.05
C THR A 20 -3.91 -1.20 -9.21
N ALA A 21 -5.02 -1.76 -9.71
CA ALA A 21 -5.77 -1.23 -10.84
C ALA A 21 -6.35 0.17 -10.57
N ASP A 22 -6.67 0.50 -9.32
CA ASP A 22 -7.28 1.79 -8.97
C ASP A 22 -6.25 2.82 -8.52
N PHE A 23 -5.09 2.38 -8.01
CA PHE A 23 -4.14 3.25 -7.32
C PHE A 23 -2.79 3.43 -8.01
N ARG A 24 -2.23 2.38 -8.64
CA ARG A 24 -0.86 2.43 -9.15
C ARG A 24 -0.87 2.83 -10.63
N GLY A 25 -0.25 3.97 -10.94
CA GLY A 25 -0.13 4.47 -12.32
C GLY A 25 -1.42 5.09 -12.90
N THR A 26 -2.49 5.22 -12.11
CA THR A 26 -3.69 5.98 -12.48
C THR A 26 -3.56 7.47 -12.16
N GLY A 27 -2.59 7.87 -11.32
CA GLY A 27 -2.46 9.25 -10.82
C GLY A 27 -3.60 9.68 -9.90
N ASN A 28 -4.44 8.73 -9.47
CA ASN A 28 -5.55 9.00 -8.57
C ASN A 28 -5.08 9.06 -7.12
N LYS A 29 -5.59 10.06 -6.39
CA LYS A 29 -5.37 10.19 -4.95
C LYS A 29 -6.27 9.20 -4.23
N MET A 30 -5.72 8.43 -3.31
CA MET A 30 -6.49 7.56 -2.43
C MET A 30 -6.61 8.20 -1.07
N MET A 31 -7.80 8.10 -0.50
CA MET A 31 -8.07 8.54 0.85
C MET A 31 -7.67 7.44 1.83
N CYS A 32 -6.80 7.77 2.78
CA CYS A 32 -6.48 6.92 3.90
C CYS A 32 -7.74 6.68 4.76
N PRO A 33 -8.19 5.44 4.98
CA PRO A 33 -9.36 5.16 5.82
C PRO A 33 -9.11 5.45 7.31
N PHE A 34 -7.85 5.57 7.74
CA PHE A 34 -7.49 5.82 9.14
C PHE A 34 -7.53 7.30 9.50
N CYS A 35 -7.00 8.17 8.65
CA CYS A 35 -6.85 9.59 8.93
C CYS A 35 -7.56 10.53 7.94
N GLY A 36 -8.17 9.99 6.89
CA GLY A 36 -8.81 10.77 5.83
C GLY A 36 -7.85 11.55 4.94
N HIS A 37 -6.54 11.28 5.01
CA HIS A 37 -5.54 11.96 4.20
C HIS A 37 -5.54 11.43 2.78
N TRP A 38 -5.54 12.32 1.79
CA TRP A 38 -5.48 11.98 0.37
C TRP A 38 -4.03 12.00 -0.09
N PHE A 39 -3.56 10.88 -0.62
CA PHE A 39 -2.18 10.72 -1.11
C PHE A 39 -2.14 9.83 -2.35
N THR A 40 -1.11 9.96 -3.18
CA THR A 40 -0.91 9.15 -4.39
C THR A 40 0.00 7.95 -4.13
N ASP A 41 0.20 7.10 -5.14
CA ASP A 41 1.14 5.98 -5.06
C ASP A 41 2.60 6.44 -4.91
N ASP A 42 2.96 7.61 -5.44
CA ASP A 42 4.29 8.23 -5.26
C ASP A 42 4.51 8.73 -3.83
N GLU A 43 3.46 9.22 -3.18
CA GLU A 43 3.51 9.71 -1.80
C GLU A 43 3.37 8.58 -0.75
N ALA A 44 2.98 7.38 -1.16
CA ALA A 44 2.82 6.25 -0.25
C ALA A 44 4.16 5.87 0.38
N ALA A 45 4.22 5.84 1.72
CA ALA A 45 5.47 5.55 2.44
C ALA A 45 5.99 4.13 2.16
N LYS A 46 5.08 3.19 1.88
CA LYS A 46 5.43 1.82 1.53
C LYS A 46 4.30 1.16 0.76
N ILE A 47 4.64 0.44 -0.31
CA ILE A 47 3.74 -0.35 -1.15
C ILE A 47 4.33 -1.76 -1.19
N VAL A 48 3.73 -2.72 -0.49
CA VAL A 48 4.18 -4.13 -0.53
C VAL A 48 3.16 -5.03 -1.21
N SER A 49 3.62 -5.80 -2.19
CA SER A 49 2.79 -6.79 -2.85
C SER A 49 2.73 -8.07 -2.00
N HIS A 50 1.62 -8.80 -2.05
CA HIS A 50 1.40 -9.99 -1.21
C HIS A 50 2.45 -11.12 -1.40
N GLY A 51 3.32 -11.03 -2.41
CA GLY A 51 4.45 -11.95 -2.61
C GLY A 51 5.72 -11.65 -1.82
N GLU A 52 5.79 -10.53 -1.11
CA GLU A 52 7.03 -10.01 -0.49
C GLU A 52 7.06 -10.21 1.05
N ARG A 53 5.92 -10.57 1.65
CA ARG A 53 5.77 -10.80 3.11
C ARG A 53 6.16 -12.21 3.57
N GLY A 54 7.07 -12.88 2.84
CA GLY A 54 7.48 -14.23 3.18
C GLY A 54 8.87 -14.59 2.67
N SER A 55 9.92 -14.09 3.33
CA SER A 55 11.12 -14.88 3.63
C SER A 55 12.09 -14.10 4.52
N THR A 56 11.85 -14.07 5.83
CA THR A 56 12.97 -13.85 6.76
C THR A 56 12.71 -14.60 8.06
N GLY A 57 13.40 -15.73 8.21
CA GLY A 57 13.91 -16.17 9.51
C GLY A 57 13.02 -17.10 10.33
N GLY A 58 13.14 -18.39 10.05
CA GLY A 58 12.86 -19.47 10.99
C GLY A 58 13.81 -20.62 10.71
N HIS A 59 15.11 -20.38 10.89
CA HIS A 59 16.14 -21.41 10.90
C HIS A 59 15.90 -22.28 12.13
N LEU A 60 15.62 -23.57 11.93
CA LEU A 60 15.62 -24.61 12.96
C LEU A 60 16.83 -25.50 12.71
#